data_AF-A0A3S0Y846-F1
#
_entry.id   AF-A0A3S0Y846-F1
#
_cell.length_a   1.000
_cell.length_b   1.000
_cell.length_c   1.000
_cell.angle_alpha   90.00
_cell.angle_beta   90.00
_cell.angle_gamma   90.00
#
_symmetry.space_group_name_H-M   'P 1'
#
loop_
_entity.id
_entity.type
_entity.pdbx_description
1 polymer ?
#
loop_
_entity_poly.entity_id
_entity_poly.type
_entity_poly.pdbx_seq_one_letter_code
_entity_poly.pdbx_strand_id
1 'polypeptide(L)'
;MARSGIQYSDVQQAIDTLLSRGDTPSVQRIREVLGTGSFTTISEHFRLWRTEREQNRDVPPPKGVPEVVVNVASELWREAQEVANQALIHYREEANRQVEEAQRAAMEAAQKTANAEQRESALAEHLRHTEQRLEALNRELAASQASEQHLQQAANEARQENQQLKNANQEMQQQHTAIAEQHSQALKEQQSGWEKRLAQEEQRNEAAEGRLMAMLDEARQERAQEEKAFQKRLQQKQQRIEALNEELKSSRSELRQQQVETANSAQQVKDLEQQIVTLKQQYESVTQQLSQAQNAYQQQSEKARHEREWQAQMAQQMLTLQQQLAELPASISIKEKPSKSD
;
A
#
# COMPACT_ATOMS: atom_id res chain seq x y z
N MET A 1 92.43 -7.86 -136.84
CA MET A 1 93.90 -8.03 -136.81
C MET A 1 94.27 -8.77 -135.53
N ALA A 2 95.24 -9.67 -135.62
CA ALA A 2 95.50 -10.74 -134.65
C ALA A 2 95.63 -10.24 -133.20
N ARG A 3 94.99 -10.96 -132.28
CA ARG A 3 95.05 -10.70 -130.83
C ARG A 3 96.51 -10.80 -130.39
N SER A 4 97.03 -9.75 -129.75
CA SER A 4 98.37 -9.77 -129.15
C SER A 4 98.42 -10.92 -128.14
N GLY A 5 99.24 -11.94 -128.43
CA GLY A 5 99.52 -13.01 -127.48
C GLY A 5 100.30 -12.44 -126.29
N ILE A 6 100.02 -12.95 -125.10
CA ILE A 6 100.80 -12.64 -123.89
C ILE A 6 102.25 -13.05 -124.13
N GLN A 7 103.19 -12.19 -123.75
CA GLN A 7 104.62 -12.49 -123.81
C GLN A 7 105.08 -13.16 -122.52
N TYR A 8 106.21 -13.88 -122.60
CA TYR A 8 106.83 -14.51 -121.43
C TYR A 8 107.17 -13.49 -120.32
N SER A 9 107.61 -12.28 -120.71
CA SER A 9 107.93 -11.18 -119.79
C SER A 9 106.73 -10.73 -118.94
N ASP A 10 105.54 -10.73 -119.52
CA ASP A 10 104.31 -10.32 -118.82
C ASP A 10 103.99 -11.33 -117.72
N VAL A 11 104.13 -12.63 -118.03
CA VAL A 11 103.94 -13.72 -117.06
C VAL A 11 104.97 -13.66 -115.94
N GLN A 12 106.24 -13.36 -116.25
CA GLN A 12 107.29 -13.19 -115.23
C GLN A 12 106.98 -12.04 -114.28
N GLN A 13 106.59 -10.87 -114.80
CA GLN A 13 106.26 -9.70 -113.97
C GLN A 13 105.02 -9.95 -113.08
N ALA A 14 104.03 -10.68 -113.59
CA ALA A 14 102.87 -11.08 -112.80
C ALA A 14 103.25 -12.04 -111.66
N ILE A 15 104.18 -12.97 -111.89
CA ILE A 15 104.68 -13.88 -110.86
C ILE A 15 105.47 -13.12 -109.78
N ASP A 16 106.36 -12.20 -110.18
CA ASP A 16 107.14 -11.39 -109.23
C ASP A 16 106.23 -10.51 -108.35
N THR A 17 105.15 -9.98 -108.94
CA THR A 17 104.13 -9.23 -108.20
C THR A 17 103.43 -10.11 -107.16
N LEU A 18 103.12 -11.37 -107.48
CA LEU A 18 102.51 -12.31 -106.52
C LEU A 18 103.48 -12.70 -105.40
N LEU A 19 104.74 -12.95 -105.73
CA LEU A 19 105.77 -13.31 -104.74
C LEU A 19 106.07 -12.16 -103.78
N SER A 20 106.10 -10.91 -104.26
CA SER A 20 106.29 -9.72 -103.41
C SER A 20 105.17 -9.54 -102.37
N ARG A 21 103.98 -10.07 -102.66
CA ARG A 21 102.82 -10.07 -101.75
C ARG A 21 102.78 -11.27 -100.81
N GLY A 22 103.69 -12.23 -100.94
CA GLY A 22 103.68 -13.49 -100.19
C GLY A 22 102.69 -14.54 -100.71
N ASP A 23 102.06 -14.30 -101.87
CA ASP A 23 101.11 -15.23 -102.49
C ASP A 23 101.84 -16.30 -103.34
N THR A 24 101.29 -17.52 -103.35
CA THR A 24 101.84 -18.60 -104.19
C THR A 24 101.40 -18.44 -105.66
N PRO A 25 102.35 -18.39 -106.63
CA PRO A 25 101.99 -18.19 -108.02
C PRO A 25 101.27 -19.43 -108.58
N SER A 26 100.04 -19.25 -109.07
CA SER A 26 99.25 -20.26 -109.78
C SER A 26 98.79 -19.70 -111.13
N VAL A 27 98.53 -20.56 -112.12
CA VAL A 27 98.10 -20.14 -113.48
C VAL A 27 96.86 -19.23 -113.41
N GLN A 28 95.94 -19.54 -112.49
CA GLN A 28 94.74 -18.74 -112.27
C GLN A 28 95.05 -17.36 -111.68
N ARG A 29 95.93 -17.30 -110.67
CA ARG A 29 96.33 -16.04 -110.02
C ARG A 29 97.13 -15.14 -110.97
N ILE A 30 98.00 -15.75 -111.79
CA ILE A 30 98.76 -15.03 -112.82
C ILE A 30 97.81 -14.42 -113.85
N ARG A 31 96.75 -15.14 -114.24
CA ARG A 31 95.72 -14.61 -115.13
C ARG A 31 94.91 -13.48 -114.49
N GLU A 32 94.61 -13.56 -113.20
CA GLU A 32 93.95 -12.47 -112.47
C GLU A 32 94.80 -11.20 -112.46
N VAL A 33 96.12 -11.33 -112.30
CA VAL A 33 97.05 -10.19 -112.35
C VAL A 33 97.19 -9.62 -113.77
N LEU A 34 97.24 -10.47 -114.79
CA LEU A 34 97.39 -10.04 -116.19
C LEU A 34 96.08 -9.58 -116.87
N GLY A 35 94.93 -9.99 -116.33
CA GLY A 35 93.60 -9.66 -116.84
C GLY A 35 93.23 -10.23 -118.22
N THR A 36 94.18 -10.81 -118.95
CA THR A 36 93.99 -11.29 -120.34
C THR A 36 94.76 -12.61 -120.58
N GLY A 37 94.65 -13.17 -121.80
CA GLY A 37 95.35 -14.38 -122.24
C GLY A 37 94.68 -15.72 -121.94
N SER A 38 95.06 -16.72 -122.74
CA SER A 38 94.54 -18.08 -122.62
C SER A 38 95.28 -18.85 -121.51
N PHE A 39 94.56 -19.69 -120.77
CA PHE A 39 95.15 -20.54 -119.73
C PHE A 39 96.28 -21.43 -120.27
N THR A 40 96.20 -21.86 -121.54
CA THR A 40 97.23 -22.66 -122.20
C THR A 40 98.53 -21.87 -122.40
N THR A 41 98.45 -20.64 -122.91
CA THR A 41 99.64 -19.77 -123.10
C THR A 41 100.28 -19.38 -121.77
N ILE A 42 99.47 -19.04 -120.76
CA ILE A 42 99.97 -18.73 -119.42
C ILE A 42 100.61 -19.97 -118.78
N SER A 43 100.04 -21.17 -118.98
CA SER A 43 100.61 -22.41 -118.45
C SER A 43 101.94 -22.79 -119.10
N GLU A 44 102.12 -22.54 -120.40
CA GLU A 44 103.41 -22.75 -121.08
C GLU A 44 104.47 -21.78 -120.56
N HIS A 45 104.18 -20.48 -120.52
CA HIS A 45 105.12 -19.49 -119.99
C HIS A 45 105.40 -19.70 -118.49
N PHE A 46 104.41 -20.09 -117.69
CA PHE A 46 104.61 -20.42 -116.28
C PHE A 46 105.47 -21.67 -116.09
N ARG A 47 105.33 -22.68 -116.97
CA ARG A 47 106.19 -23.87 -116.98
C ARG A 47 107.61 -23.54 -117.41
N LEU A 48 107.78 -22.71 -118.44
CA LEU A 48 109.08 -22.19 -118.87
C LEU A 48 109.76 -21.41 -117.73
N TRP A 49 109.02 -20.51 -117.05
CA TRP A 49 109.51 -19.77 -115.88
C TRP A 49 109.91 -20.68 -114.74
N ARG A 50 109.10 -21.71 -114.45
CA ARG A 50 109.44 -22.67 -113.41
C ARG A 50 110.72 -23.44 -113.78
N THR A 51 110.91 -23.78 -115.05
CA THR A 51 112.09 -24.49 -115.54
C THR A 51 113.35 -23.60 -115.53
N GLU A 52 113.24 -22.33 -115.94
CA GLU A 52 114.32 -21.34 -115.81
C GLU A 52 114.68 -21.07 -114.35
N ARG A 53 113.69 -20.98 -113.46
CA ARG A 53 113.92 -20.81 -112.02
C ARG A 53 114.54 -22.04 -111.39
N GLU A 54 114.16 -23.25 -111.80
CA GLU A 54 114.78 -24.49 -111.34
C GLU A 54 116.23 -24.60 -111.82
N GLN A 55 116.52 -24.23 -113.08
CA GLN A 55 117.89 -24.17 -113.62
C GLN A 55 118.73 -23.07 -112.97
N ASN A 56 118.14 -21.92 -112.63
CA ASN A 56 118.82 -20.85 -111.89
C ASN A 56 118.84 -21.06 -110.36
N ARG A 57 118.16 -22.09 -109.83
CA ARG A 57 118.15 -22.43 -108.39
C ARG A 57 119.47 -23.06 -107.94
N ASP A 58 120.20 -23.65 -108.88
CA ASP A 58 121.52 -24.28 -108.68
C ASP A 58 122.68 -23.34 -109.05
N VAL A 59 122.43 -22.04 -109.23
CA VAL A 59 123.49 -21.03 -109.26
C VAL A 59 123.87 -20.72 -107.80
N PRO A 60 125.08 -21.11 -107.34
CA PRO A 60 125.54 -20.73 -106.01
C PRO A 60 125.55 -19.19 -105.92
N PRO A 61 125.28 -18.59 -104.75
CA PRO A 61 125.46 -17.15 -104.60
C PRO A 61 126.87 -16.78 -105.09
N PRO A 62 127.04 -15.70 -105.88
CA PRO A 62 128.30 -15.39 -106.54
C PRO A 62 129.42 -15.40 -105.49
N LYS A 63 130.37 -16.33 -105.68
CA LYS A 63 131.63 -16.39 -104.92
C LYS A 63 132.36 -15.07 -105.13
N GLY A 64 132.25 -14.18 -104.16
CA GLY A 64 132.85 -12.85 -104.24
C GLY A 64 132.22 -11.81 -103.33
N VAL A 65 131.53 -12.20 -102.25
CA VAL A 65 131.29 -11.27 -101.15
C VAL A 65 132.54 -11.36 -100.26
N PRO A 66 133.32 -10.28 -100.07
CA PRO A 66 134.49 -10.30 -99.19
C PRO A 66 134.09 -10.83 -97.81
N GLU A 67 134.95 -11.62 -97.17
CA GLU A 67 134.75 -12.15 -95.80
C GLU A 67 134.34 -11.03 -94.81
N VAL A 68 134.87 -9.83 -95.04
CA VAL A 68 134.51 -8.58 -94.35
C VAL A 68 133.01 -8.28 -94.42
N VAL A 69 132.36 -8.44 -95.57
CA VAL A 69 130.93 -8.13 -95.75
C VAL A 69 130.04 -9.20 -95.13
N VAL A 70 130.45 -10.48 -95.14
CA VAL A 70 129.72 -11.56 -94.44
C VAL A 70 129.80 -11.37 -92.93
N ASN A 71 130.97 -10.99 -92.41
CA ASN A 71 131.16 -10.69 -90.99
C ASN A 71 130.33 -9.48 -90.55
N VAL A 72 130.35 -8.37 -91.32
CA VAL A 72 129.53 -7.18 -91.04
C VAL A 72 128.03 -7.51 -91.10
N ALA A 73 127.57 -8.32 -92.06
CA ALA A 73 126.17 -8.74 -92.13
C ALA A 73 125.77 -9.66 -90.95
N SER A 74 126.68 -10.52 -90.50
CA SER A 74 126.45 -11.41 -89.34
C SER A 74 126.45 -10.64 -88.01
N GLU A 75 127.33 -9.65 -87.87
CA GLU A 75 127.35 -8.72 -86.74
C GLU A 75 126.09 -7.85 -86.70
N LEU A 76 125.69 -7.28 -87.84
CA LEU A 76 124.45 -6.51 -87.96
C LEU A 76 123.21 -7.38 -87.66
N TRP A 77 123.20 -8.63 -88.12
CA TRP A 77 122.13 -9.59 -87.81
C TRP A 77 122.09 -9.94 -86.32
N ARG A 78 123.25 -10.15 -85.69
CA ARG A 78 123.36 -10.42 -84.26
C ARG A 78 122.91 -9.21 -83.44
N GLU A 79 123.33 -8.01 -83.81
CA GLU A 79 122.89 -6.76 -83.17
C GLU A 79 121.39 -6.56 -83.34
N ALA A 80 120.84 -6.81 -84.54
CA ALA A 80 119.40 -6.77 -84.78
C ALA A 80 118.63 -7.80 -83.95
N GLN A 81 119.18 -9.01 -83.77
CA GLN A 81 118.60 -10.04 -82.89
C GLN A 81 118.68 -9.63 -81.41
N GLU A 82 119.79 -9.03 -80.96
CA GLU A 82 119.95 -8.54 -79.60
C GLU A 82 118.97 -7.39 -79.30
N VAL A 83 118.83 -6.43 -80.22
CA VAL A 83 117.84 -5.34 -80.13
C VAL A 83 116.41 -5.89 -80.15
N ALA A 84 116.10 -6.85 -81.02
CA ALA A 84 114.78 -7.49 -81.07
C ALA A 84 114.46 -8.27 -79.78
N ASN A 85 115.45 -8.96 -79.21
CA ASN A 85 115.29 -9.68 -77.93
C ASN A 85 115.10 -8.71 -76.76
N GLN A 86 115.84 -7.60 -76.72
CA GLN A 86 115.65 -6.55 -75.71
C GLN A 86 114.26 -5.91 -75.83
N ALA A 87 113.82 -5.58 -77.04
CA ALA A 87 112.47 -5.08 -77.29
C ALA A 87 111.41 -6.11 -76.85
N LEU A 88 111.60 -7.40 -77.16
CA LEU A 88 110.69 -8.46 -76.75
C LEU A 88 110.61 -8.62 -75.23
N ILE A 89 111.73 -8.50 -74.51
CA ILE A 89 111.75 -8.51 -73.04
C ILE A 89 110.97 -7.31 -72.50
N HIS A 90 111.22 -6.11 -73.01
CA HIS A 90 110.49 -4.91 -72.61
C HIS A 90 108.99 -5.04 -72.84
N TYR A 91 108.57 -5.49 -74.02
CA TYR A 91 107.16 -5.73 -74.33
C TYR A 91 106.53 -6.78 -73.41
N ARG A 92 107.27 -7.84 -73.04
CA ARG A 92 106.79 -8.85 -72.09
C ARG A 92 106.64 -8.28 -70.69
N GLU A 93 107.59 -7.47 -70.24
CA GLU A 93 107.52 -6.80 -68.93
C GLU A 93 106.36 -5.80 -68.88
N GLU A 94 106.16 -5.00 -69.92
CA GLU A 94 105.01 -4.08 -70.04
C GLU A 94 103.68 -4.83 -70.08
N ALA A 95 103.59 -5.90 -70.87
CA ALA A 95 102.39 -6.74 -70.93
C ALA A 95 102.10 -7.40 -69.57
N ASN A 96 103.12 -7.93 -68.90
CA ASN A 96 102.96 -8.51 -67.57
C ASN A 96 102.50 -7.47 -66.55
N ARG A 97 103.08 -6.26 -66.57
CA ARG A 97 102.63 -5.14 -65.71
C ARG A 97 101.17 -4.78 -65.97
N GLN A 98 100.76 -4.65 -67.23
CA GLN A 98 99.37 -4.36 -67.58
C GLN A 98 98.41 -5.47 -67.13
N VAL A 99 98.81 -6.74 -67.25
CA VAL A 99 98.02 -7.87 -66.75
C VAL A 99 97.91 -7.84 -65.23
N GLU A 100 99.00 -7.58 -64.50
CA GLU A 100 98.98 -7.44 -63.05
C GLU A 100 98.10 -6.26 -62.58
N GLU A 101 98.20 -5.11 -63.24
CA GLU A 101 97.36 -3.94 -62.96
C GLU A 101 95.88 -4.24 -63.23
N ALA A 102 95.55 -4.87 -64.37
CA ALA A 102 94.20 -5.27 -64.70
C ALA A 102 93.64 -6.31 -63.71
N GLN A 103 94.45 -7.26 -63.27
CA GLN A 103 94.06 -8.24 -62.24
C GLN A 103 93.79 -7.56 -60.90
N ARG A 104 94.65 -6.62 -60.46
CA ARG A 104 94.43 -5.84 -59.24
C ARG A 104 93.15 -5.02 -59.33
N ALA A 105 92.93 -4.31 -60.44
CA ALA A 105 91.72 -3.54 -60.67
C ALA A 105 90.46 -4.44 -60.67
N ALA A 106 90.53 -5.62 -61.27
CA ALA A 106 89.44 -6.59 -61.27
C ALA A 106 89.14 -7.13 -59.86
N MET A 107 90.17 -7.45 -59.05
CA MET A 107 90.02 -7.87 -57.66
C MET A 107 89.40 -6.75 -56.80
N GLU A 108 89.87 -5.51 -56.95
CA GLU A 108 89.30 -4.36 -56.24
C GLU A 108 87.84 -4.10 -56.63
N ALA A 109 87.51 -4.21 -57.92
CA ALA A 109 86.14 -4.09 -58.40
C ALA A 109 85.25 -5.20 -57.82
N ALA A 110 85.71 -6.46 -57.84
CA ALA A 110 84.99 -7.59 -57.26
C ALA A 110 84.76 -7.40 -55.75
N GLN A 111 85.76 -6.93 -55.01
CA GLN A 111 85.61 -6.64 -53.58
C GLN A 111 84.59 -5.52 -53.33
N LYS A 112 84.61 -4.46 -54.14
CA LYS A 112 83.63 -3.36 -54.05
C LYS A 112 82.21 -3.85 -54.34
N THR A 113 82.02 -4.68 -55.36
CA THR A 113 80.72 -5.29 -55.68
C THR A 113 80.24 -6.19 -54.54
N ALA A 114 81.09 -7.09 -54.03
CA ALA A 114 80.72 -7.96 -52.91
C ALA A 114 80.33 -7.16 -51.65
N ASN A 115 81.07 -6.09 -51.34
CA ASN A 115 80.74 -5.20 -50.22
C ASN A 115 79.42 -4.44 -50.47
N ALA A 116 79.13 -4.05 -51.70
CA ALA A 116 77.87 -3.38 -52.06
C ALA A 116 76.68 -4.35 -51.93
N GLU A 117 76.80 -5.56 -52.47
CA GLU A 117 75.78 -6.61 -52.36
C GLU A 117 75.48 -6.97 -50.89
N GLN A 118 76.52 -7.09 -50.05
CA GLN A 118 76.34 -7.31 -48.60
C GLN A 118 75.57 -6.17 -47.93
N ARG A 119 75.88 -4.91 -48.27
CA ARG A 119 75.17 -3.74 -47.73
C ARG A 119 73.73 -3.69 -48.21
N GLU A 120 73.48 -3.94 -49.48
CA GLU A 120 72.13 -3.98 -50.04
C GLU A 120 71.29 -5.08 -49.39
N SER A 121 71.85 -6.28 -49.20
CA SER A 121 71.19 -7.37 -48.48
C SER A 121 70.86 -6.98 -47.04
N ALA A 122 71.81 -6.41 -46.31
CA ALA A 122 71.59 -5.99 -44.92
C ALA A 122 70.53 -4.88 -44.80
N LEU A 123 70.53 -3.92 -45.75
CA LEU A 123 69.52 -2.86 -45.80
C LEU A 123 68.14 -3.42 -46.15
N ALA A 124 68.05 -4.35 -47.11
CA ALA A 124 66.80 -4.99 -47.48
C ALA A 124 66.20 -5.81 -46.32
N GLU A 125 67.03 -6.53 -45.57
CA GLU A 125 66.60 -7.24 -44.35
C GLU A 125 66.11 -6.27 -43.27
N HIS A 126 66.84 -5.18 -43.04
CA HIS A 126 66.44 -4.17 -42.07
C HIS A 126 65.11 -3.50 -42.47
N LEU A 127 64.95 -3.13 -43.75
CA LEU A 127 63.70 -2.56 -44.26
C LEU A 127 62.53 -3.52 -44.06
N ARG A 128 62.69 -4.79 -44.44
CA ARG A 128 61.67 -5.83 -44.24
C ARG A 128 61.31 -5.99 -42.76
N HIS A 129 62.30 -5.96 -41.87
CA HIS A 129 62.06 -6.02 -40.43
C HIS A 129 61.28 -4.80 -39.92
N THR A 130 61.63 -3.60 -40.38
CA THR A 130 60.92 -2.37 -39.99
C THR A 130 59.49 -2.34 -40.53
N GLU A 131 59.25 -2.80 -41.76
CA GLU A 131 57.92 -2.92 -42.34
C GLU A 131 57.06 -3.90 -41.55
N GLN A 132 57.59 -5.08 -41.21
CA GLN A 132 56.90 -6.04 -40.35
C GLN A 132 56.56 -5.46 -38.97
N ARG A 133 57.48 -4.69 -38.39
CA ARG A 133 57.25 -4.02 -37.10
C ARG A 133 56.19 -2.93 -37.20
N LEU A 134 56.19 -2.14 -38.28
CA LEU A 134 55.17 -1.12 -38.53
C LEU A 134 53.79 -1.75 -38.77
N GLU A 135 53.71 -2.85 -39.53
CA GLU A 135 52.48 -3.60 -39.72
C GLU A 135 51.94 -4.16 -38.39
N ALA A 136 52.82 -4.74 -37.55
CA ALA A 136 52.43 -5.23 -36.24
C ALA A 136 51.90 -4.10 -35.34
N LEU A 137 52.61 -2.98 -35.28
CA LEU A 137 52.20 -1.83 -34.48
C LEU A 137 50.89 -1.21 -34.98
N ASN A 138 50.68 -1.15 -36.29
CA ASN A 138 49.43 -0.68 -36.88
C ASN A 138 48.25 -1.61 -36.54
N ARG A 139 48.47 -2.94 -36.51
CA ARG A 139 47.45 -3.90 -36.08
C ARG A 139 47.12 -3.75 -34.60
N GLU A 140 48.13 -3.57 -33.74
CA GLU A 140 47.93 -3.31 -32.31
C GLU A 140 47.20 -1.99 -32.06
N LEU A 141 47.56 -0.93 -32.78
CA LEU A 141 46.89 0.36 -32.70
C LEU A 141 45.42 0.25 -33.12
N ALA A 142 45.14 -0.42 -34.25
CA ALA A 142 43.78 -0.64 -34.72
C ALA A 142 42.95 -1.47 -33.71
N ALA A 143 43.55 -2.51 -33.12
CA ALA A 143 42.89 -3.32 -32.09
C ALA A 143 42.61 -2.50 -30.81
N SER A 144 43.56 -1.67 -30.38
CA SER A 144 43.37 -0.78 -29.23
C SER A 144 42.28 0.26 -29.49
N GLN A 145 42.24 0.87 -30.67
CA GLN A 145 41.22 1.84 -31.05
C GLN A 145 39.83 1.19 -31.12
N ALA A 146 39.72 -0.02 -31.68
CA ALA A 146 38.47 -0.76 -31.71
C ALA A 146 37.98 -1.10 -30.29
N SER A 147 38.89 -1.53 -29.41
CA SER A 147 38.57 -1.79 -27.99
C SER A 147 38.11 -0.52 -27.27
N GLU A 148 38.79 0.61 -27.49
CA GLU A 148 38.41 1.89 -26.91
C GLU A 148 37.02 2.34 -27.38
N GLN A 149 36.73 2.26 -28.69
CA GLN A 149 35.42 2.58 -29.23
C GLN A 149 34.32 1.68 -28.64
N HIS A 150 34.58 0.37 -28.52
CA HIS A 150 33.65 -0.57 -27.90
C HIS A 150 33.40 -0.23 -26.42
N LEU A 151 34.46 0.07 -25.66
CA LEU A 151 34.33 0.49 -24.25
C LEU A 151 33.58 1.81 -24.11
N GLN A 152 33.80 2.77 -25.01
CA GLN A 152 33.06 4.04 -25.03
C GLN A 152 31.57 3.82 -25.35
N GLN A 153 31.25 2.94 -26.30
CA GLN A 153 29.86 2.56 -26.62
C GLN A 153 29.19 1.90 -25.40
N ALA A 154 29.82 0.87 -24.83
CA ALA A 154 29.30 0.19 -23.64
C ALA A 154 29.13 1.15 -22.44
N ALA A 155 30.06 2.10 -22.25
CA ALA A 155 29.94 3.11 -21.20
C ALA A 155 28.78 4.08 -21.45
N ASN A 156 28.52 4.45 -22.70
CA ASN A 156 27.39 5.31 -23.06
C ASN A 156 26.04 4.58 -22.91
N GLU A 157 25.97 3.32 -23.33
CA GLU A 157 24.80 2.45 -23.13
C GLU A 157 24.51 2.28 -21.64
N ALA A 158 25.51 1.93 -20.84
CA ALA A 158 25.36 1.81 -19.38
C ALA A 158 24.91 3.13 -18.72
N ARG A 159 25.40 4.29 -19.20
CA ARG A 159 24.95 5.61 -18.73
C ARG A 159 23.49 5.88 -19.09
N GLN A 160 23.05 5.51 -20.29
CA GLN A 160 21.66 5.65 -20.72
C GLN A 160 20.74 4.75 -19.89
N GLU A 161 21.10 3.48 -19.70
CA GLU A 161 20.36 2.55 -18.84
C GLU A 161 20.28 3.06 -17.40
N ASN A 162 21.40 3.55 -16.84
CA ASN A 162 21.39 4.10 -15.49
C ASN A 162 20.48 5.32 -15.36
N GLN A 163 20.47 6.20 -16.37
CA GLN A 163 19.57 7.35 -16.39
C GLN A 163 18.10 6.92 -16.51
N GLN A 164 17.79 5.91 -17.34
CA GLN A 164 16.44 5.35 -17.47
C GLN A 164 15.98 4.73 -16.14
N LEU A 165 16.82 3.91 -15.51
CA LEU A 165 16.53 3.32 -14.20
C LEU A 165 16.34 4.39 -13.12
N LYS A 166 17.14 5.46 -13.13
CA LYS A 166 17.00 6.58 -12.20
C LYS A 166 15.67 7.31 -12.39
N ASN A 167 15.29 7.60 -13.63
CA ASN A 167 14.01 8.22 -13.94
C ASN A 167 12.84 7.32 -13.50
N ALA A 168 12.88 6.02 -13.83
CA ALA A 168 11.86 5.06 -13.42
C ALA A 168 11.75 4.95 -11.90
N ASN A 169 12.87 4.96 -11.18
CA ASN A 169 12.88 4.94 -9.72
C ASN A 169 12.28 6.23 -9.13
N GLN A 170 12.58 7.39 -9.72
CA GLN A 170 11.95 8.66 -9.33
C GLN A 170 10.44 8.67 -9.58
N GLU A 171 9.99 8.16 -10.73
CA GLU A 171 8.55 8.02 -11.05
C GLU A 171 7.86 7.08 -10.07
N MET A 172 8.45 5.92 -9.78
CA MET A 172 7.92 4.98 -8.79
C MET A 172 7.87 5.61 -7.39
N GLN A 173 8.91 6.35 -6.99
CA GLN A 173 8.93 7.05 -5.72
C GLN A 173 7.81 8.10 -5.63
N GLN A 174 7.60 8.88 -6.70
CA GLN A 174 6.52 9.87 -6.79
C GLN A 174 5.14 9.21 -6.72
N GLN A 175 4.95 8.08 -7.41
CA GLN A 175 3.71 7.31 -7.34
C GLN A 175 3.47 6.77 -5.93
N HIS A 176 4.50 6.22 -5.27
CA HIS A 176 4.40 5.75 -3.90
C HIS A 176 4.05 6.87 -2.93
N THR A 177 4.68 8.05 -3.05
CA THR A 177 4.34 9.20 -2.21
C THR A 177 2.92 9.69 -2.47
N ALA A 178 2.49 9.76 -3.74
CA ALA A 178 1.14 10.17 -4.09
C ALA A 178 0.08 9.20 -3.54
N ILE A 179 0.31 7.89 -3.67
CA ILE A 179 -0.58 6.86 -3.11
C ILE A 179 -0.60 6.95 -1.57
N ALA A 180 0.55 7.14 -0.93
CA ALA A 180 0.62 7.30 0.52
C ALA A 180 -0.13 8.55 1.01
N GLU A 181 -0.01 9.68 0.30
CA GLU A 181 -0.74 10.91 0.58
C GLU A 181 -2.25 10.72 0.39
N GLN A 182 -2.67 10.09 -0.71
CA GLN A 182 -4.08 9.76 -0.96
C GLN A 182 -4.65 8.85 0.13
N HIS A 183 -3.93 7.81 0.53
CA HIS A 183 -4.34 6.93 1.63
C HIS A 183 -4.42 7.68 2.98
N SER A 184 -3.44 8.55 3.27
CA SER A 184 -3.46 9.37 4.49
C SER A 184 -4.65 10.34 4.50
N GLN A 185 -4.95 10.98 3.37
CA GLN A 185 -6.11 11.85 3.22
C GLN A 185 -7.41 11.07 3.38
N ALA A 186 -7.56 9.93 2.70
CA ALA A 186 -8.75 9.08 2.82
C ALA A 186 -8.97 8.59 4.27
N LEU A 187 -7.90 8.21 4.98
CA LEU A 187 -7.98 7.84 6.40
C LEU A 187 -8.42 9.01 7.28
N LYS A 188 -7.88 10.22 7.06
CA LYS A 188 -8.30 11.43 7.79
C LYS A 188 -9.75 11.79 7.51
N GLU A 189 -10.19 11.73 6.26
CA GLU A 189 -11.59 11.95 5.89
C GLU A 189 -12.50 10.94 6.57
N GLN A 190 -12.14 9.65 6.52
CA GLN A 190 -12.88 8.59 7.20
C GLN A 190 -12.95 8.81 8.72
N GLN A 191 -11.81 9.15 9.36
CA GLN A 191 -11.75 9.48 10.79
C GLN A 191 -12.66 10.66 11.13
N SER A 192 -12.56 11.77 10.40
CA SER A 192 -13.43 12.94 10.60
C SER A 192 -14.92 12.61 10.40
N GLY A 193 -15.23 11.69 9.47
CA GLY A 193 -16.59 11.21 9.24
C GLY A 193 -17.09 10.30 10.36
N TRP A 194 -16.22 9.53 11.01
CA TRP A 194 -16.55 8.76 12.23
C TRP A 194 -16.73 9.67 13.43
N GLU A 195 -15.83 10.64 13.66
CA GLU A 195 -15.93 11.62 14.74
C GLU A 195 -17.24 12.41 14.65
N LYS A 196 -17.61 12.89 13.45
CA LYS A 196 -18.89 13.58 13.23
C LYS A 196 -20.09 12.69 13.54
N ARG A 197 -20.06 11.42 13.13
CA ARG A 197 -21.15 10.47 13.42
C ARG A 197 -21.24 10.16 14.92
N LEU A 198 -20.10 9.97 15.58
CA LEU A 198 -20.04 9.75 17.01
C LEU A 198 -20.60 10.96 17.77
N ALA A 199 -20.14 12.16 17.46
CA ALA A 199 -20.64 13.40 18.08
C ALA A 199 -22.15 13.60 17.85
N GLN A 200 -22.67 13.23 16.67
CA GLN A 200 -24.11 13.27 16.40
C GLN A 200 -24.89 12.26 17.24
N GLU A 201 -24.38 11.05 17.40
CA GLU A 201 -25.02 10.03 18.25
C GLU A 201 -24.92 10.39 19.73
N GLU A 202 -23.80 10.93 20.20
CA GLU A 202 -23.66 11.48 21.55
C GLU A 202 -24.68 12.60 21.80
N GLN A 203 -24.80 13.57 20.88
CA GLN A 203 -25.80 14.63 20.99
C GLN A 203 -27.24 14.09 20.99
N ARG A 204 -27.53 13.07 20.17
CA ARG A 204 -28.85 12.41 20.16
C ARG A 204 -29.13 11.70 21.47
N ASN A 205 -28.13 11.03 22.04
CA ASN A 205 -28.25 10.34 23.31
C ASN A 205 -28.43 11.34 24.46
N GLU A 206 -27.60 12.38 24.55
CA GLU A 206 -27.76 13.48 25.52
C GLU A 206 -29.15 14.13 25.43
N ALA A 207 -29.65 14.38 24.21
CA ALA A 207 -30.99 14.92 24.01
C ALA A 207 -32.09 13.92 24.42
N ALA A 208 -31.88 12.61 24.21
CA ALA A 208 -32.81 11.57 24.65
C ALA A 208 -32.83 11.42 26.18
N GLU A 209 -31.65 11.40 26.81
CA GLU A 209 -31.49 11.39 28.25
C GLU A 209 -32.12 12.63 28.89
N GLY A 210 -31.89 13.82 28.33
CA GLY A 210 -32.53 15.05 28.76
C GLY A 210 -34.06 15.00 28.67
N ARG A 211 -34.61 14.45 27.59
CA ARG A 211 -36.08 14.23 27.47
C ARG A 211 -36.61 13.24 28.49
N LEU A 212 -35.89 12.13 28.75
CA LEU A 212 -36.30 11.14 29.75
C LEU A 212 -36.25 11.71 31.17
N MET A 213 -35.22 12.51 31.48
CA MET A 213 -35.13 13.21 32.76
C MET A 213 -36.28 14.20 32.94
N ALA A 214 -36.62 14.97 31.90
CA ALA A 214 -37.77 15.86 31.92
C ALA A 214 -39.10 15.10 32.15
N MET A 215 -39.31 13.97 31.46
CA MET A 215 -40.49 13.11 31.68
C MET A 215 -40.52 12.52 33.10
N LEU A 216 -39.37 12.14 33.65
CA LEU A 216 -39.27 11.63 35.01
C LEU A 216 -39.61 12.72 36.03
N ASP A 217 -39.10 13.93 35.84
CA ASP A 217 -39.39 15.07 36.71
C ASP A 217 -40.86 15.48 36.61
N GLU A 218 -41.45 15.46 35.41
CA GLU A 218 -42.88 15.66 35.19
C GLU A 218 -43.71 14.58 35.93
N ALA A 219 -43.39 13.29 35.75
CA ALA A 219 -44.07 12.20 36.44
C ALA A 219 -43.91 12.28 37.98
N ARG A 220 -42.74 12.71 38.48
CA ARG A 220 -42.51 12.97 39.91
C ARG A 220 -43.37 14.14 40.40
N GLN A 221 -43.49 15.20 39.62
CA GLN A 221 -44.31 16.36 39.94
C GLN A 221 -45.80 16.01 39.93
N GLU A 222 -46.27 15.28 38.92
CA GLU A 222 -47.63 14.75 38.84
C GLU A 222 -47.94 13.87 40.06
N ARG A 223 -47.09 12.88 40.36
CA ARG A 223 -47.26 12.01 41.53
C ARG A 223 -47.30 12.80 42.84
N ALA A 224 -46.43 13.80 43.00
CA ALA A 224 -46.43 14.65 44.20
C ALA A 224 -47.70 15.51 44.30
N GLN A 225 -48.25 15.98 43.17
CA GLN A 225 -49.53 16.69 43.14
C GLN A 225 -50.70 15.77 43.46
N GLU A 226 -50.74 14.56 42.88
CA GLU A 226 -51.74 13.54 43.19
C GLU A 226 -51.71 13.14 44.67
N GLU A 227 -50.51 12.93 45.24
CA GLU A 227 -50.36 12.58 46.64
C GLU A 227 -50.86 13.72 47.56
N LYS A 228 -50.52 14.99 47.25
CA LYS A 228 -51.07 16.14 47.97
C LYS A 228 -52.59 16.23 47.85
N ALA A 229 -53.14 16.01 46.66
CA ALA A 229 -54.59 16.03 46.43
C ALA A 229 -55.29 14.90 47.20
N PHE A 230 -54.70 13.70 47.21
CA PHE A 230 -55.19 12.55 47.97
C PHE A 230 -55.14 12.81 49.48
N GLN A 231 -54.01 13.31 50.02
CA GLN A 231 -53.87 13.69 51.42
C GLN A 231 -54.93 14.73 51.82
N LYS A 232 -55.18 15.75 50.99
CA LYS A 232 -56.23 16.74 51.23
C LYS A 232 -57.63 16.11 51.25
N ARG A 233 -57.95 15.21 50.32
CA ARG A 233 -59.24 14.47 50.33
C ARG A 233 -59.37 13.59 51.56
N LEU A 234 -58.29 12.95 52.01
CA LEU A 234 -58.28 12.11 53.20
C LEU A 234 -58.51 12.95 54.46
N GLN A 235 -57.85 14.10 54.60
CA GLN A 235 -58.12 15.06 55.67
C GLN A 235 -59.58 15.55 55.67
N GLN A 236 -60.15 15.88 54.50
CA GLN A 236 -61.57 16.28 54.39
C GLN A 236 -62.52 15.15 54.83
N LYS A 237 -62.24 13.90 54.42
CA LYS A 237 -63.01 12.74 54.87
C LYS A 237 -62.86 12.49 56.38
N GLN A 238 -61.65 12.64 56.93
CA GLN A 238 -61.37 12.53 58.37
C GLN A 238 -62.19 13.56 59.15
N GLN A 239 -62.15 14.83 58.73
CA GLN A 239 -62.95 15.91 59.33
C GLN A 239 -64.45 15.63 59.22
N ARG A 240 -64.92 15.07 58.10
CA ARG A 240 -66.33 14.68 57.96
C ARG A 240 -66.71 13.53 58.88
N ILE A 241 -65.85 12.53 59.06
CA ILE A 241 -66.06 11.42 60.01
C ILE A 241 -66.07 11.95 61.44
N GLU A 242 -65.16 12.86 61.79
CA GLU A 242 -65.13 13.51 63.10
C GLU A 242 -66.40 14.32 63.36
N ALA A 243 -66.85 15.14 62.39
CA ALA A 243 -68.09 15.89 62.48
C ALA A 243 -69.31 14.95 62.64
N LEU A 244 -69.40 13.89 61.82
CA LEU A 244 -70.47 12.89 61.94
C LEU A 244 -70.42 12.14 63.28
N ASN A 245 -69.22 11.88 63.83
CA ASN A 245 -69.08 11.26 65.15
C ASN A 245 -69.52 12.21 66.27
N GLU A 246 -69.24 13.51 66.16
CA GLU A 246 -69.75 14.51 67.11
C GLU A 246 -71.27 14.65 67.00
N GLU A 247 -71.84 14.71 65.79
CA GLU A 247 -73.29 14.67 65.56
C GLU A 247 -73.92 13.39 66.14
N LEU A 248 -73.25 12.24 65.99
CA LEU A 248 -73.72 10.97 66.52
C LEU A 248 -73.60 10.92 68.06
N LYS A 249 -72.56 11.51 68.65
CA LYS A 249 -72.45 11.68 70.11
C LYS A 249 -73.53 12.61 70.64
N SER A 250 -73.78 13.75 70.00
CA SER A 250 -74.82 14.70 70.41
C SER A 250 -76.20 14.03 70.32
N SER A 251 -76.52 13.38 69.20
CA SER A 251 -77.75 12.62 69.03
C SER A 251 -77.89 11.47 70.04
N ARG A 252 -76.80 10.74 70.35
CA ARG A 252 -76.81 9.74 71.44
C ARG A 252 -77.04 10.37 72.82
N SER A 253 -76.49 11.57 73.07
CA SER A 253 -76.68 12.28 74.33
C SER A 253 -78.11 12.81 74.48
N GLU A 254 -78.69 13.35 73.40
CA GLU A 254 -80.09 13.76 73.32
C GLU A 254 -81.01 12.56 73.51
N LEU A 255 -80.74 11.43 72.85
CA LEU A 255 -81.49 10.20 73.03
C LEU A 255 -81.40 9.68 74.47
N ARG A 256 -80.22 9.74 75.11
CA ARG A 256 -80.07 9.39 76.53
C ARG A 256 -80.85 10.33 77.43
N GLN A 257 -80.83 11.64 77.16
CA GLN A 257 -81.64 12.61 77.91
C GLN A 257 -83.13 12.29 77.76
N GLN A 258 -83.61 12.07 76.54
CA GLN A 258 -85.00 11.65 76.31
C GLN A 258 -85.34 10.31 76.98
N GLN A 259 -84.42 9.34 77.00
CA GLN A 259 -84.62 8.07 77.73
C GLN A 259 -84.72 8.27 79.24
N VAL A 260 -83.91 9.16 79.82
CA VAL A 260 -83.98 9.51 81.24
C VAL A 260 -85.25 10.29 81.54
N GLU A 261 -85.64 11.25 80.70
CA GLU A 261 -86.89 11.99 80.82
C GLU A 261 -88.10 11.06 80.74
N THR A 262 -88.15 10.17 79.75
CA THR A 262 -89.23 9.17 79.62
C THR A 262 -89.23 8.18 80.80
N ALA A 263 -88.07 7.74 81.30
CA ALA A 263 -87.99 6.92 82.50
C ALA A 263 -88.49 7.67 83.75
N ASN A 264 -88.12 8.94 83.91
CA ASN A 264 -88.59 9.80 84.99
C ASN A 264 -90.10 10.04 84.89
N SER A 265 -90.63 10.34 83.70
CA SER A 265 -92.07 10.48 83.47
C SER A 265 -92.81 9.16 83.71
N ALA A 266 -92.26 8.02 83.29
CA ALA A 266 -92.84 6.70 83.58
C ALA A 266 -92.84 6.40 85.09
N GLN A 267 -91.79 6.80 85.80
CA GLN A 267 -91.71 6.65 87.25
C GLN A 267 -92.68 7.59 87.97
N GLN A 268 -92.84 8.83 87.50
CA GLN A 268 -93.88 9.75 87.98
C GLN A 268 -95.29 9.17 87.73
N VAL A 269 -95.55 8.58 86.57
CA VAL A 269 -96.82 7.90 86.29
C VAL A 269 -97.03 6.74 87.26
N LYS A 270 -96.01 5.92 87.51
CA LYS A 270 -96.09 4.79 88.45
C LYS A 270 -96.32 5.25 89.89
N ASP A 271 -95.65 6.33 90.33
CA ASP A 271 -95.83 6.90 91.66
C ASP A 271 -97.24 7.52 91.80
N LEU A 272 -97.75 8.19 90.75
CA LEU A 272 -99.13 8.68 90.70
C LEU A 272 -100.14 7.53 90.70
N GLU A 273 -99.88 6.43 90.01
CA GLU A 273 -100.71 5.21 90.07
C GLU A 273 -100.73 4.63 91.49
N GLN A 274 -99.59 4.56 92.17
CA GLN A 274 -99.51 4.15 93.58
C GLN A 274 -100.26 5.12 94.51
N GLN A 275 -100.18 6.43 94.26
CA GLN A 275 -100.97 7.44 94.98
C GLN A 275 -102.47 7.26 94.74
N ILE A 276 -102.89 6.94 93.51
CA ILE A 276 -104.29 6.65 93.20
C ILE A 276 -104.75 5.38 93.90
N VAL A 277 -103.92 4.32 93.98
CA VAL A 277 -104.25 3.09 94.70
C VAL A 277 -104.37 3.35 96.21
N THR A 278 -103.43 4.09 96.80
CA THR A 278 -103.49 4.45 98.22
C THR A 278 -104.66 5.38 98.54
N LEU A 279 -104.97 6.36 97.69
CA LEU A 279 -106.17 7.19 97.81
C LEU A 279 -107.45 6.38 97.65
N LYS A 280 -107.49 5.38 96.76
CA LYS A 280 -108.63 4.45 96.66
C LYS A 280 -108.80 3.62 97.94
N GLN A 281 -107.72 3.10 98.50
CA GLN A 281 -107.75 2.37 99.78
C GLN A 281 -108.18 3.29 100.94
N GLN A 282 -107.72 4.54 100.96
CA GLN A 282 -108.18 5.56 101.91
C GLN A 282 -109.66 5.86 101.74
N TYR A 283 -110.14 6.03 100.51
CA TYR A 283 -111.56 6.25 100.21
C TYR A 283 -112.41 5.06 100.66
N GLU A 284 -112.00 3.82 100.36
CA GLU A 284 -112.69 2.60 100.80
C GLU A 284 -112.74 2.50 102.34
N SER A 285 -111.65 2.81 103.03
CA SER A 285 -111.63 2.80 104.51
C SER A 285 -112.53 3.87 105.13
N VAL A 286 -112.58 5.08 104.56
CA VAL A 286 -113.48 6.15 105.01
C VAL A 286 -114.94 5.78 104.72
N THR A 287 -115.21 5.12 103.61
CA THR A 287 -116.56 4.65 103.26
C THR A 287 -117.02 3.54 104.21
N GLN A 288 -116.12 2.61 104.58
CA GLN A 288 -116.38 1.62 105.63
C GLN A 288 -116.64 2.28 106.98
N GLN A 289 -115.83 3.26 107.39
CA GLN A 289 -116.03 4.00 108.64
C GLN A 289 -117.36 4.77 108.66
N LEU A 290 -117.77 5.36 107.54
CA LEU A 290 -119.06 6.04 107.40
C LEU A 290 -120.23 5.06 107.54
N SER A 291 -120.15 3.89 106.89
CA SER A 291 -121.17 2.84 106.99
C SER A 291 -121.30 2.27 108.41
N GLN A 292 -120.18 2.15 109.14
CA GLN A 292 -120.17 1.71 110.53
C GLN A 292 -120.78 2.78 111.45
N ALA A 293 -120.50 4.07 111.21
CA ALA A 293 -121.10 5.18 111.96
C ALA A 293 -122.61 5.32 111.70
N GLN A 294 -123.06 5.10 110.46
CA GLN A 294 -124.49 5.09 110.11
C GLN A 294 -125.24 3.93 110.77
N ASN A 295 -124.65 2.72 110.80
CA ASN A 295 -125.25 1.58 111.48
C ASN A 295 -125.30 1.77 113.01
N ALA A 296 -124.26 2.36 113.61
CA ALA A 296 -124.25 2.70 115.04
C ALA A 296 -125.34 3.73 115.40
N TYR A 297 -125.59 4.72 114.53
CA TYR A 297 -126.65 5.70 114.73
C TYR A 297 -128.06 5.11 114.62
N GLN A 298 -128.30 4.20 113.66
CA GLN A 298 -129.60 3.52 113.53
C GLN A 298 -129.93 2.68 114.77
N GLN A 299 -128.98 1.89 115.27
CA GLN A 299 -129.16 1.08 116.47
C GLN A 299 -129.42 1.91 117.74
N GLN A 300 -128.90 3.14 117.82
CA GLN A 300 -129.15 4.04 118.94
C GLN A 300 -130.55 4.66 118.89
N SER A 301 -131.07 4.92 117.68
CA SER A 301 -132.42 5.48 117.49
C SER A 301 -133.54 4.47 117.82
N GLU A 302 -133.31 3.18 117.57
CA GLU A 302 -134.27 2.11 117.87
C GLU A 302 -134.37 1.84 119.38
N LYS A 303 -133.24 1.89 120.11
CA LYS A 303 -133.20 1.75 121.58
C LYS A 303 -133.96 2.88 122.29
N ALA A 304 -133.87 4.11 121.78
CA ALA A 304 -134.60 5.26 122.33
C ALA A 304 -136.12 5.22 122.07
N ARG A 305 -136.58 4.48 121.04
CA ARG A 305 -138.02 4.25 120.80
C ARG A 305 -138.60 3.22 121.77
N HIS A 306 -137.89 2.12 122.03
CA HIS A 306 -138.33 1.09 122.97
C HIS A 306 -138.42 1.58 124.43
N GLU A 307 -137.53 2.46 124.88
CA GLU A 307 -137.61 3.04 126.24
C GLU A 307 -138.82 3.98 126.42
N ARG A 308 -139.27 4.68 125.37
CA ARG A 308 -140.43 5.57 125.42
C ARG A 308 -141.76 4.81 125.42
N GLU A 309 -141.84 3.67 124.71
CA GLU A 309 -143.02 2.80 124.71
C GLU A 309 -143.19 2.06 126.05
N TRP A 310 -142.09 1.68 126.70
CA TRP A 310 -142.12 1.04 128.03
C TRP A 310 -142.61 2.00 129.13
N GLN A 311 -142.23 3.28 129.09
CA GLN A 311 -142.70 4.27 130.06
C GLN A 311 -144.19 4.63 129.90
N ALA A 312 -144.76 4.50 128.70
CA ALA A 312 -146.19 4.77 128.46
C ALA A 312 -147.12 3.64 128.96
N GLN A 313 -146.67 2.38 128.92
CA GLN A 313 -147.46 1.23 129.39
C GLN A 313 -147.54 1.16 130.93
N MET A 314 -146.48 1.58 131.64
CA MET A 314 -146.47 1.59 133.11
C MET A 314 -147.40 2.65 133.71
N ALA A 315 -147.58 3.80 133.04
CA ALA A 315 -148.49 4.86 133.48
C ALA A 315 -149.98 4.48 133.35
N GLN A 316 -150.34 3.59 132.43
CA GLN A 316 -151.72 3.11 132.26
C GLN A 316 -152.14 2.05 133.32
N GLN A 317 -151.19 1.30 133.90
CA GLN A 317 -151.48 0.28 134.92
C GLN A 317 -151.65 0.86 136.34
N MET A 318 -151.09 2.03 136.63
CA MET A 318 -151.24 2.73 137.92
C MET A 318 -152.59 3.47 138.05
N LEU A 319 -153.28 3.78 136.95
CA LEU A 319 -154.54 4.55 136.97
C LEU A 319 -155.79 3.66 137.17
N THR A 320 -155.73 2.38 136.79
CA THR A 320 -156.88 1.45 136.86
C THR A 320 -157.07 0.79 138.22
N LEU A 321 -156.02 0.73 139.06
CA LEU A 321 -156.13 0.21 140.44
C LEU A 321 -156.62 1.24 141.46
N GLN A 322 -156.71 2.53 141.09
CA GLN A 322 -157.17 3.62 141.98
C GLN A 322 -158.67 3.94 141.84
N GLN A 323 -159.43 3.20 141.01
CA GLN A 323 -160.84 3.48 140.68
C GLN A 323 -161.89 2.47 141.19
N GLN A 324 -161.53 1.53 142.07
CA GLN A 324 -162.49 0.53 142.60
C GLN A 324 -162.53 0.41 144.13
N LEU A 325 -162.62 1.52 144.87
CA LEU A 325 -162.94 1.44 146.31
C LEU A 325 -163.60 2.68 146.98
N ALA A 326 -164.47 3.46 146.32
CA ALA A 326 -165.39 4.36 147.05
C ALA A 326 -166.53 4.91 146.18
N GLU A 327 -167.73 4.33 146.30
CA GLU A 327 -169.01 5.07 146.43
C GLU A 327 -170.18 4.09 146.71
N LEU A 328 -170.64 4.09 147.97
CA LEU A 328 -171.92 3.58 148.49
C LEU A 328 -172.57 4.80 149.15
N PRO A 329 -173.88 5.12 148.95
CA PRO A 329 -174.86 4.80 150.02
C PRO A 329 -176.38 4.73 149.65
N ALA A 330 -177.14 4.05 150.53
CA ALA A 330 -178.48 4.32 151.12
C ALA A 330 -179.82 4.48 150.32
N SER A 331 -180.74 3.55 150.65
CA SER A 331 -182.14 3.73 151.15
C SER A 331 -183.41 3.58 150.24
N ILE A 332 -184.13 2.47 150.50
CA ILE A 332 -185.58 2.29 150.79
C ILE A 332 -186.66 2.84 149.82
N SER A 333 -187.36 1.93 149.11
CA SER A 333 -188.83 1.96 148.95
C SER A 333 -189.39 0.64 148.40
N ILE A 334 -190.42 0.13 149.08
CA ILE A 334 -191.30 -0.98 148.67
C ILE A 334 -192.58 -0.35 148.12
N LYS A 335 -193.11 -0.99 147.06
CA LYS A 335 -194.49 -0.87 146.61
C LYS A 335 -195.37 -1.72 147.54
N GLU A 336 -196.37 -1.11 148.19
CA GLU A 336 -197.78 -1.51 148.04
C GLU A 336 -198.70 -0.42 148.61
N LYS A 337 -199.39 0.32 147.71
CA LYS A 337 -200.78 0.79 147.93
C LYS A 337 -201.01 1.86 149.08
N PRO A 338 -202.25 2.33 149.35
CA PRO A 338 -202.57 3.75 149.64
C PRO A 338 -203.05 4.01 151.11
N SER A 339 -203.09 5.24 151.67
CA SER A 339 -204.16 6.31 151.77
C SER A 339 -205.02 6.40 153.05
N LYS A 340 -205.27 7.67 153.49
CA LYS A 340 -206.38 8.29 154.30
C LYS A 340 -206.33 8.23 155.85
N SER A 341 -206.54 9.30 156.65
CA SER A 341 -207.44 10.49 156.64
C SER A 341 -208.92 10.14 156.86
N ASP A 342 -209.43 10.50 158.05
CA ASP A 342 -210.72 10.11 158.67
C ASP A 342 -210.90 8.62 158.99
#